data_AF-A0A2U1TM61-F1
#
_entry.id   AF-A0A2U1TM61-F1
#
_cell.length_a   1.000
_cell.length_b   1.000
_cell.length_c   1.000
_cell.angle_alpha   90.00
_cell.angle_beta   90.00
_cell.angle_gamma   90.00
#
_symmetry.space_group_name_H-M   'P 1'
#
loop_
_entity.id
_entity.type
_entity.pdbx_description
1 polymer ?
#
loop_
_entity_poly.entity_id
_entity_poly.type
_entity_poly.pdbx_seq_one_letter_code
_entity_poly.pdbx_strand_id
1 'polypeptide(L)'
;MKREQHGMTNMPEYRVWTDMRTRCNNPHSTEFENYGGCGISVCAAWDSFSQFYSDMGPRPSSVHTIERRDVNGNYEPSKCCWVTRAEQAANKRNTIRVEVDGRSQRVPELASQAGLTVSGMWLRVKNGAADLGRGSKRNGWLTFNGVTDTYAGWSRRTGIKASTIAMRITKYGWPVQKALTQGVSHAHS
;
A
#
# COMPACT_ATOMS: atom_id res chain seq x y z
N MET A 1 23.00 -24.43 23.48
CA MET A 1 22.98 -23.40 22.42
C MET A 1 24.26 -23.51 21.61
N LYS A 2 24.17 -23.80 20.30
CA LYS A 2 25.33 -23.84 19.42
C LYS A 2 25.82 -22.40 19.21
N ARG A 3 27.10 -22.12 19.49
CA ARG A 3 27.73 -20.83 19.22
C ARG A 3 28.06 -20.77 17.73
N GLU A 4 27.30 -20.00 16.96
CA GLU A 4 27.59 -19.76 15.54
C GLU A 4 28.81 -18.82 15.42
N GLN A 5 29.74 -19.20 14.55
CA GLN A 5 31.09 -18.64 14.49
C GLN A 5 31.13 -17.16 14.07
N HIS A 6 32.12 -16.49 14.64
CA HIS A 6 32.71 -15.13 14.52
C HIS A 6 32.42 -14.24 13.27
N GLY A 7 31.91 -14.73 12.14
CA GLY A 7 31.80 -13.94 10.90
C GLY A 7 30.47 -13.19 10.70
N MET A 8 29.37 -13.65 11.31
CA MET A 8 28.01 -13.17 10.99
C MET A 8 27.42 -12.20 12.03
N THR A 9 28.08 -12.04 13.18
CA THR A 9 27.61 -11.22 14.31
C THR A 9 27.54 -9.72 14.03
N ASN A 10 28.26 -9.21 13.03
CA ASN A 10 28.21 -7.80 12.61
C ASN A 10 27.12 -7.51 11.56
N MET A 11 26.33 -8.51 11.17
CA MET A 11 25.25 -8.32 10.20
C MET A 11 24.04 -7.66 10.87
N PRO A 12 23.41 -6.65 10.26
CA PRO A 12 22.21 -6.06 10.82
C PRO A 12 21.04 -7.05 10.98
N GLU A 13 21.00 -8.08 10.14
CA GLU A 13 20.03 -9.18 10.21
C GLU A 13 20.24 -10.04 11.45
N TYR A 14 21.50 -10.22 11.89
CA TYR A 14 21.84 -10.96 13.10
C TYR A 14 21.21 -10.29 14.32
N ARG A 15 21.28 -8.95 14.38
CA ARG A 15 20.61 -8.18 15.44
C ARG A 15 19.09 -8.35 15.42
N VAL A 16 18.47 -8.30 14.24
CA VAL A 16 17.02 -8.52 14.10
C VAL A 16 16.62 -9.92 14.57
N TRP A 17 17.42 -10.93 14.22
CA TRP A 17 17.21 -12.32 14.63
C TRP A 17 17.37 -12.49 16.15
N THR A 18 18.38 -11.89 16.77
CA THR A 18 18.54 -11.91 18.23
C THR A 18 17.39 -11.20 18.94
N ASP A 19 16.95 -10.05 18.44
CA ASP A 19 15.86 -9.26 19.02
C ASP A 19 14.52 -10.02 18.89
N MET A 20 14.26 -10.65 17.74
CA MET A 20 13.12 -11.54 17.54
C MET A 20 13.08 -12.67 18.58
N ARG A 21 14.21 -13.38 18.76
CA ARG A 21 14.29 -14.49 19.72
C ARG A 21 14.17 -14.02 21.16
N THR A 22 14.72 -12.85 21.49
CA THR A 22 14.62 -12.25 22.82
C THR A 22 13.17 -11.97 23.17
N ARG A 23 12.40 -11.37 22.26
CA ARG A 23 10.97 -11.10 22.45
C ARG A 23 10.14 -12.36 22.74
N CYS A 24 10.46 -13.48 22.08
CA CYS A 24 9.71 -14.72 22.23
C CYS A 24 10.16 -15.60 23.42
N ASN A 25 11.44 -15.59 23.77
CA ASN A 25 12.02 -16.61 24.66
C ASN A 25 12.61 -16.07 25.96
N ASN A 26 12.69 -14.75 26.16
CA ASN A 26 13.26 -14.15 27.37
C ASN A 26 12.15 -13.54 28.24
N PRO A 27 11.69 -14.22 29.31
CA PRO A 27 10.68 -13.70 30.24
C PRO A 27 11.05 -12.38 30.92
N HIS A 28 12.35 -12.04 30.97
CA HIS A 28 12.83 -10.78 31.55
C HIS A 28 12.83 -9.62 30.55
N SER A 29 12.51 -9.86 29.27
CA SER A 29 12.34 -8.78 28.29
C SER A 29 11.03 -8.06 28.56
N THR A 30 11.05 -6.73 28.49
CA THR A 30 9.84 -5.88 28.61
C THR A 30 8.81 -6.17 27.53
N GLU A 31 9.24 -6.74 26.41
CA GLU A 31 8.36 -7.11 25.30
C GLU A 31 7.80 -8.52 25.43
N PHE A 32 8.29 -9.34 26.36
CA PHE A 32 7.93 -10.75 26.44
C PHE A 32 6.44 -10.98 26.61
N GLU A 33 5.78 -10.22 27.49
CA GLU A 33 4.35 -10.35 27.76
C GLU A 33 3.51 -10.25 26.47
N ASN A 34 3.88 -9.35 25.55
CA ASN A 34 3.19 -9.13 24.27
C ASN A 34 3.55 -10.14 23.17
N TYR A 35 4.55 -11.00 23.41
CA TYR A 35 5.07 -11.95 22.44
C TYR A 35 5.09 -13.36 23.04
N GLY A 36 6.18 -13.75 23.70
CA GLY A 36 6.30 -15.07 24.32
C GLY A 36 5.20 -15.37 25.34
N GLY A 37 4.82 -14.38 26.15
CA GLY A 37 3.69 -14.48 27.09
C GLY A 37 2.32 -14.66 26.43
N CYS A 38 2.17 -14.22 25.18
CA CYS A 38 0.97 -14.44 24.34
C CYS A 38 1.03 -15.74 23.52
N GLY A 39 2.06 -16.58 23.70
CA GLY A 39 2.23 -17.82 22.94
C GLY A 39 2.85 -17.64 21.55
N ILE A 40 3.34 -16.45 21.20
CA ILE A 40 4.04 -16.21 19.94
C ILE A 40 5.44 -16.79 20.03
N SER A 41 5.78 -17.67 19.09
CA SER A 41 7.05 -18.39 19.06
C SER A 41 7.81 -18.19 17.74
N VAL A 42 9.06 -18.67 17.73
CA VAL A 42 9.91 -18.74 16.54
C VAL A 42 9.99 -20.19 16.09
N CYS A 43 9.81 -20.46 14.80
CA CYS A 43 9.93 -21.84 14.30
C CYS A 43 11.32 -22.45 14.58
N ALA A 44 11.35 -23.76 14.77
CA ALA A 44 12.58 -24.47 15.14
C ALA A 44 13.72 -24.30 14.12
N ALA A 45 13.39 -24.15 12.84
CA ALA A 45 14.36 -23.90 11.77
C ALA A 45 15.16 -22.61 12.01
N TRP A 46 14.54 -21.58 12.59
CA TRP A 46 15.15 -20.29 12.89
C TRP A 46 15.87 -20.26 14.25
N ASP A 47 16.15 -21.41 14.88
CA ASP A 47 17.11 -21.49 15.98
C ASP A 47 18.56 -21.31 15.50
N SER A 48 18.80 -21.46 14.19
CA SER A 48 20.05 -21.10 13.51
C SER A 48 19.89 -19.78 12.75
N PHE A 49 20.87 -18.87 12.90
CA PHE A 49 20.87 -17.63 12.12
C PHE A 49 21.09 -17.91 10.63
N SER A 50 21.90 -18.92 10.29
CA SER A 50 22.13 -19.30 8.89
C SER A 50 20.83 -19.64 8.15
N GLN A 51 19.93 -20.38 8.79
CA GLN A 51 18.63 -20.73 8.21
C GLN A 51 17.71 -19.51 8.12
N PHE A 52 17.65 -18.68 9.17
CA PHE A 52 16.93 -17.42 9.14
C PHE A 52 17.37 -16.53 7.97
N TYR A 53 18.68 -16.38 7.78
CA TYR A 53 19.25 -15.56 6.71
C TYR A 53 18.98 -16.16 5.32
N SER A 54 19.05 -17.49 5.18
CA SER A 54 18.70 -18.18 3.93
C SER A 54 17.23 -17.94 3.55
N ASP A 55 16.33 -17.95 4.52
CA ASP A 55 14.89 -17.80 4.28
C ASP A 55 14.47 -16.34 4.04
N MET A 56 15.04 -15.41 4.80
CA MET A 56 14.65 -13.99 4.76
C MET A 56 15.48 -13.14 3.79
N GLY A 57 16.69 -13.59 3.47
CA GLY A 57 17.65 -12.83 2.68
C GLY A 57 18.16 -11.55 3.38
N PRO A 58 18.96 -10.74 2.66
CA PRO A 58 19.49 -9.49 3.19
C PRO A 58 18.36 -8.49 3.47
N ARG A 59 18.52 -7.74 4.55
CA ARG A 59 17.62 -6.65 4.90
C ARG A 59 17.77 -5.54 3.84
N PRO A 60 16.70 -5.11 3.16
CA PRO A 60 16.82 -4.18 2.03
C PRO A 60 17.43 -2.83 2.40
N SER A 61 17.18 -2.31 3.61
CA SER A 61 17.83 -1.10 4.12
C SER A 61 17.77 -0.99 5.65
N SER A 62 18.48 -0.03 6.23
CA SER A 62 18.53 0.20 7.68
C SER A 62 17.18 0.53 8.33
N VAL A 63 16.23 1.04 7.54
CA VAL A 63 14.88 1.40 8.01
C VAL A 63 13.89 0.23 7.95
N HIS A 64 14.26 -0.90 7.35
CA HIS A 64 13.45 -2.11 7.35
C HIS A 64 13.58 -2.86 8.67
N THR A 65 12.46 -3.44 9.09
CA THR A 65 12.30 -4.30 10.26
C THR A 65 11.56 -5.57 9.87
N ILE A 66 11.70 -6.63 10.65
CA ILE A 66 10.90 -7.85 10.45
C ILE A 66 9.48 -7.64 10.95
N GLU A 67 8.50 -8.01 10.13
CA GLU A 67 7.08 -7.99 10.47
C GLU A 67 6.48 -9.38 10.27
N ARG A 68 5.55 -9.75 11.15
CA ARG A 68 4.68 -10.92 10.94
C ARG A 68 3.43 -10.47 10.21
N ARG A 69 3.08 -11.15 9.12
CA ARG A 69 1.89 -10.86 8.30
C ARG A 69 0.59 -10.96 9.10
N ASP A 70 0.55 -11.88 10.06
CA ASP A 70 -0.48 -11.95 11.09
C ASP A 70 0.11 -11.51 12.43
N VAL A 71 -0.50 -10.52 13.07
CA VAL A 71 -0.06 -9.97 14.37
C VAL A 71 -0.04 -11.04 15.46
N ASN A 72 -0.97 -12.00 15.39
CA ASN A 72 -1.09 -13.12 16.33
C ASN A 72 -0.32 -14.37 15.86
N GLY A 73 0.31 -14.33 14.68
CA GLY A 73 1.06 -15.45 14.13
C GLY A 73 2.47 -15.60 14.72
N ASN A 74 3.09 -16.76 14.49
CA ASN A 74 4.48 -17.05 14.84
C ASN A 74 5.48 -16.45 13.82
N TYR A 75 6.76 -16.44 14.19
CA TYR A 75 7.86 -16.13 13.27
C TYR A 75 8.24 -17.35 12.42
N GLU A 76 7.90 -17.29 11.14
CA GLU A 76 8.11 -18.34 10.15
C GLU A 76 8.39 -17.72 8.76
N PRO A 77 9.14 -18.39 7.86
CA PRO A 77 9.49 -17.86 6.53
C PRO A 77 8.30 -17.35 5.73
N SER A 78 7.23 -18.14 5.68
CA SER A 78 6.01 -17.79 4.93
C SER A 78 5.17 -16.71 5.60
N LYS A 79 5.38 -16.47 6.90
CA LYS A 79 4.59 -15.54 7.72
C LYS A 79 5.31 -14.23 8.02
N CYS A 80 6.58 -14.10 7.62
CA CYS A 80 7.39 -12.92 7.87
C CYS A 80 7.82 -12.21 6.59
N CYS A 81 8.08 -10.91 6.69
CA CYS A 81 8.70 -10.13 5.62
C CYS A 81 9.46 -8.92 6.19
N TRP A 82 10.36 -8.38 5.37
CA TRP A 82 10.97 -7.07 5.62
C TRP A 82 9.96 -5.98 5.27
N VAL A 83 9.76 -5.04 6.17
CA VAL A 83 8.91 -3.87 5.96
C VAL A 83 9.54 -2.65 6.62
N THR A 84 9.28 -1.48 6.06
CA THR A 84 9.63 -0.21 6.69
C THR A 84 8.63 0.13 7.80
N ARG A 85 9.06 0.99 8.75
CA ARG A 85 8.15 1.55 9.76
C ARG A 85 6.93 2.27 9.15
N ALA A 86 7.11 2.90 7.98
CA ALA A 86 6.02 3.54 7.24
C ALA A 86 4.99 2.52 6.74
N GLU A 87 5.45 1.39 6.20
CA GLU A 87 4.59 0.28 5.77
C GLU A 87 3.91 -0.41 6.95
N GLN A 88 4.61 -0.62 8.07
CA GLN A 88 3.99 -1.14 9.31
C GLN A 88 2.87 -0.23 9.81
N ALA A 89 3.09 1.09 9.82
CA ALA A 89 2.06 2.06 10.21
C ALA A 89 0.84 2.01 9.28
N ALA A 90 1.06 1.84 7.97
CA ALA A 90 -0.02 1.65 6.99
C ALA A 90 -0.76 0.30 7.14
N ASN A 91 -0.10 -0.72 7.70
CA ASN A 91 -0.62 -2.08 7.89
C ASN A 91 -1.35 -2.32 9.23
N LYS A 92 -1.27 -1.42 10.21
CA LYS A 92 -1.93 -1.61 11.52
C LYS A 92 -3.46 -1.75 11.39
N ARG A 93 -4.06 -2.57 12.27
CA ARG A 93 -5.51 -2.93 12.38
C ARG A 93 -6.54 -1.79 12.25
N ASN A 94 -6.17 -0.52 12.37
CA ASN A 94 -7.05 0.62 12.13
C ASN A 94 -7.25 0.97 10.64
N THR A 95 -6.61 0.24 9.73
CA THR A 95 -6.88 0.33 8.31
C THR A 95 -8.24 -0.32 8.03
N ILE A 96 -9.28 0.52 8.01
CA ILE A 96 -10.68 0.16 7.76
C ILE A 96 -10.75 -0.88 6.64
N ARG A 97 -11.37 -2.03 6.91
CA ARG A 97 -11.74 -3.02 5.90
C ARG A 97 -13.11 -2.67 5.38
N VAL A 98 -13.27 -2.64 4.06
CA VAL A 98 -14.54 -2.32 3.41
C VAL A 98 -14.91 -3.47 2.49
N GLU A 99 -16.15 -3.91 2.57
CA GLU A 99 -16.71 -4.87 1.62
C GLU A 99 -17.01 -4.15 0.31
N VAL A 100 -16.31 -4.52 -0.76
CA VAL A 100 -16.49 -3.98 -2.10
C VAL A 100 -16.59 -5.15 -3.07
N ASP A 101 -17.68 -5.21 -3.83
CA ASP A 101 -17.97 -6.27 -4.81
C ASP A 101 -17.90 -7.69 -4.21
N GLY A 102 -18.38 -7.85 -2.97
CA GLY A 102 -18.38 -9.13 -2.24
C GLY A 102 -16.99 -9.57 -1.76
N ARG A 103 -16.02 -8.66 -1.71
CA ARG A 103 -14.66 -8.92 -1.21
C ARG A 103 -14.25 -7.92 -0.14
N SER A 104 -13.68 -8.44 0.95
CA SER A 104 -13.10 -7.65 2.03
C SER A 104 -11.77 -7.03 1.62
N GLN A 105 -11.75 -5.73 1.31
CA GLN A 105 -10.54 -5.01 0.86
C GLN A 105 -10.02 -4.02 1.90
N ARG A 106 -8.69 -3.79 1.91
CA ARG A 106 -8.07 -2.74 2.74
C ARG A 106 -8.17 -1.39 2.04
N VAL A 107 -8.49 -0.32 2.76
CA VAL A 107 -8.62 1.04 2.21
C VAL A 107 -7.43 1.50 1.34
N PRO A 108 -6.15 1.25 1.69
CA PRO A 108 -5.03 1.61 0.83
C PRO A 108 -5.00 0.85 -0.50
N GLU A 109 -5.32 -0.45 -0.48
CA GLU A 109 -5.38 -1.27 -1.69
C GLU A 109 -6.51 -0.81 -2.60
N LEU A 110 -7.67 -0.54 -2.00
CA LEU A 110 -8.84 0.01 -2.67
C LEU A 110 -8.54 1.39 -3.25
N ALA A 111 -7.80 2.24 -2.52
CA ALA A 111 -7.35 3.55 -3.00
C ALA A 111 -6.43 3.42 -4.21
N SER A 112 -5.44 2.52 -4.17
CA SER A 112 -4.55 2.25 -5.30
C SER A 112 -5.31 1.74 -6.53
N GLN A 113 -6.25 0.81 -6.35
CA GLN A 113 -7.10 0.29 -7.44
C GLN A 113 -7.99 1.38 -8.05
N ALA A 114 -8.54 2.26 -7.21
CA ALA A 114 -9.41 3.35 -7.64
C ALA A 114 -8.65 4.59 -8.15
N GLY A 115 -7.31 4.60 -8.12
CA GLY A 115 -6.50 5.77 -8.49
C GLY A 115 -6.72 6.98 -7.56
N LEU A 116 -6.95 6.72 -6.26
CA LEU A 116 -7.22 7.73 -5.24
C LEU A 116 -6.12 7.77 -4.17
N THR A 117 -6.06 8.89 -3.47
CA THR A 117 -5.27 8.95 -2.23
C THR A 117 -5.98 8.16 -1.13
N VAL A 118 -5.20 7.58 -0.21
CA VAL A 118 -5.73 6.85 0.95
C VAL A 118 -6.73 7.70 1.73
N SER A 119 -6.42 8.97 1.97
CA SER A 119 -7.33 9.92 2.65
C SER A 119 -8.62 10.18 1.87
N GLY A 120 -8.56 10.23 0.53
CA GLY A 120 -9.73 10.38 -0.33
C GLY A 120 -10.63 9.14 -0.32
N MET A 121 -10.03 7.95 -0.26
CA MET A 121 -10.76 6.70 -0.09
C MET A 121 -11.40 6.62 1.31
N TRP A 122 -10.67 7.01 2.35
CA TRP A 122 -11.20 7.05 3.72
C TRP A 122 -12.43 7.94 3.86
N LEU A 123 -12.44 9.13 3.25
CA LEU A 123 -13.58 10.04 3.29
C LEU A 123 -14.83 9.43 2.62
N ARG A 124 -14.63 8.66 1.55
CA ARG A 124 -15.72 7.96 0.84
C ARG A 124 -16.32 6.86 1.68
N VAL A 125 -15.47 6.07 2.36
CA VAL A 125 -15.90 5.02 3.28
C VAL A 125 -16.65 5.62 4.47
N LYS A 126 -16.12 6.68 5.08
CA LYS A 126 -16.78 7.39 6.19
C LYS A 126 -18.15 7.95 5.82
N ASN A 127 -18.31 8.42 4.58
CA ASN A 127 -19.56 9.00 4.09
C ASN A 127 -20.49 7.98 3.41
N GLY A 128 -20.18 6.68 3.46
CA GLY A 128 -21.04 5.63 2.89
C GLY A 128 -21.20 5.69 1.37
N ALA A 129 -20.17 6.09 0.63
CA ALA A 129 -20.24 6.16 -0.83
C ALA A 129 -20.47 4.78 -1.46
N ALA A 130 -21.48 4.67 -2.34
CA ALA A 130 -21.89 3.40 -2.95
C ALA A 130 -20.89 2.84 -4.00
N ASP A 131 -19.92 3.63 -4.45
CA ASP A 131 -19.00 3.26 -5.53
C ASP A 131 -17.55 3.52 -5.12
N LEU A 132 -17.00 2.55 -4.37
CA LEU A 132 -15.64 2.57 -3.85
C LEU A 132 -14.61 2.00 -4.84
N GLY A 133 -15.05 1.21 -5.82
CA GLY A 133 -14.19 0.54 -6.81
C GLY A 133 -13.97 1.34 -8.10
N ARG A 134 -14.87 2.27 -8.45
CA ARG A 134 -14.66 3.11 -9.63
C ARG A 134 -13.97 4.40 -9.23
N GLY A 135 -12.86 4.68 -9.92
CA GLY A 135 -12.12 5.91 -9.76
C GLY A 135 -13.06 7.10 -9.75
N SER A 136 -12.85 7.99 -8.78
CA SER A 136 -13.61 9.23 -8.67
C SER A 136 -13.75 9.85 -10.05
N LYS A 137 -14.98 10.09 -10.50
CA LYS A 137 -15.25 11.14 -11.49
C LYS A 137 -14.77 12.46 -10.88
N ARG A 138 -13.46 12.69 -10.82
CA ARG A 138 -12.91 14.01 -10.59
C ARG A 138 -13.42 14.79 -11.78
N ASN A 139 -14.40 15.68 -11.52
CA ASN A 139 -14.89 16.66 -12.46
C ASN A 139 -13.68 17.43 -13.00
N GLY A 140 -13.08 16.94 -14.08
CA GLY A 140 -11.76 17.41 -14.49
C GLY A 140 -10.97 16.47 -15.37
N TRP A 141 -10.96 15.16 -15.14
CA TRP A 141 -10.04 14.25 -15.84
C TRP A 141 -10.75 13.51 -16.97
N LEU A 142 -10.24 13.62 -18.19
CA LEU A 142 -10.79 12.99 -19.40
C LEU A 142 -9.71 12.18 -20.11
N THR A 143 -10.11 11.02 -20.62
CA THR A 143 -9.25 10.16 -21.46
C THR A 143 -9.73 10.20 -22.90
N PHE A 144 -8.84 10.54 -23.84
CA PHE A 144 -9.10 10.52 -25.27
C PHE A 144 -7.81 10.18 -26.03
N ASN A 145 -7.88 9.27 -27.01
CA ASN A 145 -6.73 8.76 -27.77
C ASN A 145 -5.54 8.28 -26.91
N GLY A 146 -5.83 7.54 -25.84
CA GLY A 146 -4.80 6.98 -24.95
C GLY A 146 -4.13 8.00 -24.02
N VAL A 147 -4.50 9.28 -24.09
CA VAL A 147 -4.01 10.34 -23.19
C VAL A 147 -5.08 10.65 -22.16
N THR A 148 -4.69 10.68 -20.89
CA THR A 148 -5.54 11.13 -19.78
C THR A 148 -5.04 12.48 -19.30
N ASP A 149 -5.90 13.50 -19.33
CA ASP A 149 -5.53 14.87 -18.93
C ASP A 149 -6.71 15.59 -18.25
N THR A 150 -6.40 16.69 -17.56
CA THR A 150 -7.39 17.57 -16.93
C THR A 150 -8.12 18.43 -17.97
N TYR A 151 -9.26 19.06 -17.62
CA TYR A 151 -9.91 20.05 -18.50
C TYR A 151 -8.96 21.18 -18.88
N ALA A 152 -8.07 21.61 -17.98
CA ALA A 152 -7.05 22.61 -18.25
C ALA A 152 -5.95 22.10 -19.19
N GLY A 153 -5.53 20.83 -19.06
CA GLY A 153 -4.58 20.23 -19.99
C GLY A 153 -5.20 20.00 -21.37
N TRP A 154 -6.41 19.46 -21.44
CA TRP A 154 -7.18 19.39 -22.67
C TRP A 154 -7.44 20.76 -23.28
N SER A 155 -7.68 21.80 -22.47
CA SER A 155 -7.82 23.17 -22.96
C SER A 155 -6.55 23.68 -23.67
N ARG A 156 -5.37 23.39 -23.12
CA ARG A 156 -4.09 23.71 -23.75
C ARG A 156 -3.86 22.91 -25.05
N ARG A 157 -4.38 21.68 -25.13
CA ARG A 157 -4.20 20.79 -26.30
C ARG A 157 -5.16 21.08 -27.44
N THR A 158 -6.42 21.36 -27.13
CA THR A 158 -7.49 21.50 -28.15
C THR A 158 -7.86 22.95 -28.43
N GLY A 159 -7.40 23.89 -27.58
CA GLY A 159 -7.82 25.30 -27.64
C GLY A 159 -9.23 25.56 -27.09
N ILE A 160 -9.97 24.53 -26.68
CA ILE A 160 -11.31 24.69 -26.11
C ILE A 160 -11.19 25.12 -24.64
N LYS A 161 -11.91 26.16 -24.22
CA LYS A 161 -11.87 26.60 -22.81
C LYS A 161 -12.22 25.46 -21.85
N ALA A 162 -11.43 25.29 -20.79
CA ALA A 162 -11.65 24.25 -19.77
C ALA A 162 -13.08 24.25 -19.20
N SER A 163 -13.68 25.44 -19.00
CA SER A 163 -15.07 25.59 -18.57
C SER A 163 -16.09 25.08 -19.58
N THR A 164 -15.80 25.21 -20.88
CA THR A 164 -16.63 24.67 -21.96
C THR A 164 -16.54 23.15 -22.01
N ILE A 165 -15.33 22.59 -21.86
CA ILE A 165 -15.12 21.14 -21.76
C ILE A 165 -15.91 20.59 -20.56
N ALA A 166 -15.78 21.25 -19.38
CA ALA A 166 -16.51 20.87 -18.18
C ALA A 166 -18.03 20.86 -18.41
N MET A 167 -18.60 21.95 -18.93
CA MET A 167 -20.03 22.07 -19.21
C MET A 167 -20.53 21.01 -20.20
N ARG A 168 -19.77 20.72 -21.26
CA ARG A 168 -20.12 19.67 -22.24
C ARG A 168 -20.23 18.30 -21.58
N ILE A 169 -19.32 17.96 -20.68
CA ILE A 169 -19.32 16.68 -19.98
C ILE A 169 -20.41 16.64 -18.90
N THR A 170 -20.51 17.66 -18.05
CA THR A 170 -21.32 17.59 -16.82
C THR A 170 -22.76 18.06 -17.02
N LYS A 171 -22.98 19.12 -17.83
CA LYS A 171 -24.31 19.70 -18.05
C LYS A 171 -24.99 19.09 -19.27
N TYR A 172 -24.25 18.84 -20.34
CA TYR A 172 -24.81 18.36 -21.60
C TYR A 172 -24.62 16.87 -21.85
N GLY A 173 -23.86 16.17 -21.00
CA GLY A 173 -23.64 14.73 -21.12
C GLY A 173 -22.98 14.31 -22.43
N TRP A 174 -22.16 15.19 -23.04
CA TRP A 174 -21.50 14.87 -24.31
C TRP A 174 -20.48 13.75 -24.13
N PRO A 175 -20.35 12.84 -25.12
CA PRO A 175 -19.23 11.92 -25.19
C PRO A 175 -17.90 12.67 -25.23
N VAL A 176 -16.85 12.11 -24.60
CA VAL A 176 -15.54 12.76 -24.44
C VAL A 176 -14.95 13.23 -25.77
N GLN A 177 -15.00 12.38 -26.80
CA GLN A 177 -14.54 12.74 -28.15
C GLN A 177 -15.22 14.02 -28.64
N LYS A 178 -16.57 14.05 -28.64
CA LYS A 178 -17.36 15.22 -29.07
C LYS A 178 -17.06 16.45 -28.22
N ALA A 179 -16.87 16.28 -26.91
CA ALA A 179 -16.55 17.37 -25.99
C ALA A 179 -15.20 18.03 -26.31
N LEU A 180 -14.23 17.25 -26.80
CA LEU A 180 -12.86 17.66 -27.07
C LEU A 180 -12.58 18.06 -28.52
N THR A 181 -13.44 17.71 -29.49
CA THR A 181 -13.20 18.00 -30.91
C THR A 181 -14.15 19.02 -31.53
N GLN A 182 -15.38 19.18 -31.01
CA GLN A 182 -16.36 20.08 -31.62
C GLN A 182 -16.04 21.56 -31.36
N GLY A 183 -15.98 22.37 -32.42
CA GLY A 183 -15.81 23.83 -32.34
C GLY A 183 -14.36 24.31 -32.26
N VAL A 184 -13.39 23.44 -32.55
CA VAL A 184 -12.02 23.86 -32.87
C VAL A 184 -12.03 24.39 -34.30
N SER A 185 -11.75 25.68 -34.49
CA SER A 185 -11.53 26.24 -35.82
C SER A 185 -10.22 25.69 -36.35
N HIS A 186 -10.28 24.76 -37.30
CA HIS A 186 -9.09 24.29 -38.01
C HIS A 186 -8.52 25.42 -38.87
N ALA A 187 -7.66 26.26 -38.30
CA ALA A 187 -6.69 27.01 -39.08
C ALA A 187 -5.66 25.98 -39.57
N HIS A 188 -5.86 25.48 -40.78
CA HIS A 188 -4.84 24.72 -41.50
C HIS A 188 -3.75 25.72 -41.92
N SER A 189 -2.50 25.43 -41.58
CA SER A 189 -1.31 25.98 -42.22
C SER A 189 -0.64 24.86 -42.98
#